data_AF-A0A969B7E5-F1
#
_entry.id   AF-A0A969B7E5-F1
#
_cell.length_a   1.000
_cell.length_b   1.000
_cell.length_c   1.000
_cell.angle_alpha   90.00
_cell.angle_beta   90.00
_cell.angle_gamma   90.00
#
_symmetry.space_group_name_H-M   'P 1'
#
loop_
_entity.id
_entity.type
_entity.pdbx_description
1 polymer ?
#
loop_
_entity_poly.entity_id
_entity_poly.type
_entity_poly.pdbx_seq_one_letter_code
_entity_poly.pdbx_strand_id
1 'polypeptide(L)'
;MKEISSETFQLEITSGQPVVVDFYSTECPPCEALAPKFDSLAELYGNDVKFVKMFRQGNRELADKLGVKSSPTLLFYTNGNECGQRLTGGIKRSEIVDQLEKLIPREKALEIKKQMKPFISHYDVIIIGGGPGGLTAGLYLCQARKKLLW
;
A
#
# COMPACT_ATOMS: atom_id res chain seq x y z
N MET A 1 12.88 -4.43 5.46
CA MET A 1 12.49 -5.18 4.25
C MET A 1 13.71 -5.58 3.46
N LYS A 2 13.61 -6.68 2.71
CA LYS A 2 14.71 -7.24 1.92
C LYS A 2 14.52 -6.90 0.44
N GLU A 3 15.60 -6.48 -0.22
CA GLU A 3 15.65 -6.41 -1.68
C GLU A 3 16.08 -7.76 -2.25
N ILE A 4 15.41 -8.22 -3.30
CA ILE A 4 15.64 -9.52 -3.91
C ILE A 4 15.97 -9.40 -5.40
N SER A 5 16.80 -10.33 -5.88
CA SER A 5 17.19 -10.46 -7.28
C SER A 5 16.41 -11.57 -7.97
N SER A 6 16.54 -11.67 -9.29
CA SER A 6 15.95 -12.73 -10.10
C SER A 6 16.31 -14.15 -9.61
N GLU A 7 17.53 -14.35 -9.12
CA GLU A 7 18.03 -15.64 -8.62
C GLU A 7 17.36 -16.08 -7.33
N THR A 8 17.09 -15.13 -6.42
CA THR A 8 16.51 -15.40 -5.10
C THR A 8 14.99 -15.40 -5.13
N PHE A 9 14.37 -14.80 -6.16
CA PHE A 9 12.92 -14.67 -6.30
C PHE A 9 12.16 -15.97 -6.09
N GLN A 10 12.56 -17.06 -6.77
CA GLN A 10 11.87 -18.35 -6.69
C GLN A 10 11.88 -18.96 -5.28
N LEU A 11 13.03 -18.85 -4.58
CA LEU A 11 13.18 -19.34 -3.22
C LEU A 11 12.31 -18.54 -2.25
N GLU A 12 12.25 -17.22 -2.45
CA GLU A 12 11.49 -16.31 -1.60
C GLU A 12 9.99 -16.56 -1.73
N ILE A 13 9.43 -16.70 -2.93
CA ILE A 13 7.99 -16.93 -3.14
C ILE A 13 7.51 -18.33 -2.74
N THR A 14 8.43 -19.31 -2.70
CA THR A 14 8.13 -20.70 -2.32
C THR A 14 8.29 -20.91 -0.81
N SER A 15 8.96 -19.98 -0.11
CA SER A 15 8.98 -19.99 1.35
C SER A 15 7.53 -19.92 1.85
N GLY A 16 7.12 -20.86 2.71
CA GLY A 16 5.70 -21.16 2.98
C GLY A 16 4.84 -20.02 3.56
N GLN A 17 5.38 -18.82 3.74
CA GLN A 17 4.62 -17.61 4.08
C GLN A 17 4.16 -16.91 2.80
N PRO A 18 2.96 -16.28 2.77
CA PRO A 18 2.58 -15.41 1.68
C PRO A 18 3.61 -14.29 1.47
N VAL A 19 3.87 -13.92 0.22
CA VAL A 19 4.89 -12.92 -0.13
C VAL A 19 4.27 -11.83 -0.99
N VAL A 20 4.58 -10.58 -0.68
CA VAL A 20 4.27 -9.43 -1.53
C VAL A 20 5.55 -8.87 -2.11
N VAL A 21 5.58 -8.74 -3.43
CA VAL A 21 6.73 -8.29 -4.20
C VAL A 21 6.40 -6.93 -4.80
N ASP A 22 7.17 -5.91 -4.44
CA ASP A 22 7.10 -4.58 -5.03
C ASP A 22 8.14 -4.41 -6.15
N PHE A 23 7.65 -4.26 -7.38
CA PHE A 23 8.47 -3.94 -8.55
C PHE A 23 8.63 -2.44 -8.70
N TYR A 24 9.63 -1.90 -8.01
CA TYR A 24 9.90 -0.47 -7.97
C TYR A 24 10.96 -0.04 -9.00
N SER A 25 11.08 1.28 -9.13
CA SER A 25 12.10 1.96 -9.91
C SER A 25 12.59 3.20 -9.14
N THR A 26 13.84 3.61 -9.35
CA THR A 26 14.50 4.74 -8.69
C THR A 26 14.00 6.11 -9.17
N GLU A 27 13.46 6.20 -10.38
CA GLU A 27 13.00 7.46 -10.99
C GLU A 27 11.49 7.41 -11.24
N CYS A 28 10.70 7.30 -10.17
CA CYS A 28 9.26 7.19 -10.30
C CYS A 28 8.55 7.84 -9.10
N PRO A 29 8.01 9.07 -9.25
CA PRO A 29 7.28 9.75 -8.16
C PRO A 29 6.12 8.93 -7.58
N PRO A 30 5.36 8.14 -8.36
CA PRO A 30 4.38 7.19 -7.81
C PRO A 30 4.98 6.11 -6.89
N CYS A 31 6.22 5.64 -7.15
CA CYS A 31 6.91 4.69 -6.28
C CYS A 31 7.30 5.33 -4.94
N GLU A 32 7.78 6.58 -4.96
CA GLU A 32 8.09 7.33 -3.72
C GLU A 32 6.84 7.48 -2.84
N ALA A 33 5.67 7.69 -3.43
CA ALA A 33 4.41 7.75 -2.71
C ALA A 33 3.91 6.38 -2.20
N LEU A 34 4.40 5.28 -2.78
CA LEU A 34 4.07 3.91 -2.35
C LEU A 34 4.97 3.46 -1.19
N ALA A 35 6.26 3.79 -1.23
CA ALA A 35 7.25 3.38 -0.24
C ALA A 35 6.77 3.51 1.22
N PRO A 36 6.32 4.68 1.73
CA PRO A 36 5.90 4.80 3.13
C PRO A 36 4.64 3.97 3.45
N LYS A 37 3.76 3.74 2.46
CA LYS A 37 2.58 2.88 2.64
C LYS A 37 3.01 1.41 2.74
N PHE A 38 3.96 1.01 1.91
CA PHE A 38 4.48 -0.35 1.88
C PHE A 38 5.26 -0.68 3.15
N ASP A 39 6.15 0.21 3.58
CA ASP A 39 6.93 0.09 4.83
C ASP A 39 6.02 -0.07 6.05
N SER A 40 5.04 0.82 6.21
CA SER A 40 4.12 0.77 7.34
C SER A 40 3.18 -0.44 7.31
N LEU A 41 2.90 -1.03 6.15
CA LEU A 41 2.19 -2.31 6.08
C LEU A 41 3.12 -3.48 6.36
N ALA A 42 4.38 -3.41 5.96
CA ALA A 42 5.39 -4.41 6.29
C ALA A 42 5.63 -4.50 7.81
N GLU A 43 5.59 -3.38 8.53
CA GLU A 43 5.66 -3.37 10.00
C GLU A 43 4.46 -4.05 10.66
N LEU A 44 3.25 -3.85 10.10
CA LEU A 44 2.01 -4.41 10.66
C LEU A 44 1.82 -5.89 10.32
N TYR A 45 2.11 -6.28 9.08
CA TYR A 45 1.83 -7.61 8.54
C TYR A 45 3.09 -8.49 8.45
N GLY A 46 4.28 -7.97 8.79
CA GLY A 46 5.57 -8.66 8.57
C GLY A 46 5.74 -10.00 9.27
N ASN A 47 4.94 -10.28 10.31
CA ASN A 47 4.93 -11.59 10.99
C ASN A 47 4.17 -12.66 10.21
N ASP A 48 3.22 -12.25 9.37
CA ASP A 48 2.29 -13.13 8.66
C ASP A 48 2.54 -13.15 7.15
N VAL A 49 3.03 -12.05 6.61
CA VAL A 49 3.28 -11.84 5.18
C VAL A 49 4.67 -11.26 5.01
N LYS A 50 5.42 -11.81 4.07
CA LYS A 50 6.77 -11.36 3.74
C LYS A 50 6.72 -10.24 2.72
N PHE A 51 7.36 -9.12 3.04
CA PHE A 51 7.46 -7.96 2.15
C PHE A 51 8.85 -7.89 1.55
N VAL A 52 8.91 -7.94 0.22
CA VAL A 52 10.16 -7.85 -0.55
C VAL A 52 10.01 -6.84 -1.67
N LYS A 53 11.12 -6.21 -2.03
CA LYS A 53 11.18 -5.28 -3.16
C LYS A 53 12.16 -5.79 -4.21
N MET A 54 11.87 -5.51 -5.47
CA MET A 54 12.69 -5.87 -6.61
C MET A 54 12.87 -4.67 -7.52
N PHE A 55 14.13 -4.34 -7.81
CA PHE A 55 14.44 -3.29 -8.76
C PHE A 55 14.14 -3.76 -10.19
N ARG A 56 13.13 -3.16 -10.82
CA ARG A 56 12.63 -3.60 -12.13
C ARG A 56 13.70 -3.47 -13.22
N GLN A 57 14.41 -2.34 -13.29
CA GLN A 57 15.41 -2.10 -14.34
C GLN A 57 16.58 -3.09 -14.28
N GLY A 58 17.02 -3.47 -13.09
CA GLY A 58 18.08 -4.47 -12.91
C GLY A 58 17.63 -5.91 -13.19
N ASN A 59 16.32 -6.18 -13.17
CA ASN A 59 15.73 -7.51 -13.31
C ASN A 59 14.72 -7.57 -14.48
N ARG A 60 15.02 -6.89 -15.60
CA ARG A 60 14.09 -6.68 -16.70
C ARG A 60 13.55 -7.98 -17.30
N GLU A 61 14.40 -9.00 -17.49
CA GLU A 61 13.97 -10.29 -18.03
C GLU A 61 12.91 -10.98 -17.16
N LEU A 62 13.09 -10.94 -15.84
CA LEU A 62 12.13 -11.52 -14.91
C LEU A 62 10.84 -10.68 -14.88
N ALA A 63 10.96 -9.36 -14.85
CA ALA A 63 9.81 -8.45 -14.91
C ALA A 63 8.97 -8.68 -16.17
N ASP A 64 9.61 -8.84 -17.33
CA ASP A 64 8.93 -9.11 -18.60
C ASP A 64 8.27 -10.50 -18.60
N LYS A 65 8.94 -11.54 -18.07
CA LYS A 65 8.36 -12.89 -17.89
C LYS A 65 7.12 -12.87 -17.00
N LEU A 66 7.12 -12.07 -15.95
CA LEU A 66 5.98 -11.90 -15.03
C LEU A 66 4.91 -10.95 -15.59
N GLY A 67 5.16 -10.30 -16.73
CA GLY A 67 4.23 -9.35 -17.36
C GLY A 67 4.18 -7.98 -16.66
N VAL A 68 5.21 -7.62 -15.89
CA VAL A 68 5.34 -6.34 -15.19
C VAL A 68 5.85 -5.26 -16.15
N LYS A 69 4.91 -4.53 -16.76
CA LYS A 69 5.19 -3.51 -17.78
C LYS A 69 5.49 -2.11 -17.22
N SER A 70 5.03 -1.81 -16.00
CA SER A 70 5.17 -0.51 -15.36
C SER A 70 5.51 -0.64 -13.88
N SER A 71 6.10 0.40 -13.31
CA SER A 71 6.33 0.54 -11.87
C SER A 71 5.49 1.71 -11.34
N PRO A 72 4.99 1.64 -10.09
CA PRO A 72 5.04 0.48 -9.20
C PRO A 72 4.03 -0.60 -9.61
N THR A 73 4.42 -1.86 -9.40
CA THR A 73 3.54 -3.02 -9.53
C THR A 73 3.72 -3.93 -8.33
N LEU A 74 2.62 -4.26 -7.65
CA LEU A 74 2.62 -5.23 -6.56
C LEU A 74 2.06 -6.56 -7.06
N LEU A 75 2.83 -7.63 -6.82
CA LEU A 75 2.41 -9.01 -7.02
C LEU A 75 2.34 -9.72 -5.68
N PHE A 76 1.36 -10.61 -5.53
CA PHE A 76 1.13 -11.37 -4.31
C PHE A 76 1.29 -12.86 -4.62
N TYR A 77 2.01 -13.57 -3.76
CA TYR A 77 2.30 -14.99 -3.92
C TYR A 77 1.94 -15.76 -2.66
N THR A 78 1.54 -17.01 -2.84
CA THR A 78 1.34 -17.98 -1.75
C THR A 78 1.79 -19.35 -2.25
N ASN A 79 2.76 -19.96 -1.58
CA ASN A 79 3.35 -21.25 -1.97
C ASN A 79 3.79 -21.28 -3.44
N GLY A 80 4.49 -20.23 -3.89
CA GLY A 80 4.98 -20.09 -5.27
C GLY A 80 3.94 -19.73 -6.32
N ASN A 81 2.64 -19.73 -5.99
CA ASN A 81 1.58 -19.37 -6.92
C ASN A 81 1.16 -17.92 -6.74
N GLU A 82 1.04 -17.20 -7.85
CA GLU A 82 0.50 -15.84 -7.83
C GLU A 82 -0.98 -15.88 -7.44
N CYS A 83 -1.35 -15.06 -6.46
CA CYS A 83 -2.68 -15.00 -5.88
C CYS A 83 -3.22 -13.57 -5.91
N GLY A 84 -4.55 -13.43 -5.96
CA GLY A 84 -5.20 -12.12 -5.86
C GLY A 84 -5.06 -11.25 -7.11
N GLN A 85 -5.30 -9.95 -6.92
CA GLN A 85 -5.28 -8.95 -7.98
C GLN A 85 -3.95 -8.22 -8.01
N ARG A 86 -3.32 -8.15 -9.19
CA ARG A 86 -2.15 -7.29 -9.44
C ARG A 86 -2.54 -5.83 -9.24
N LEU A 87 -1.77 -5.10 -8.44
CA LEU A 87 -1.97 -3.67 -8.25
C LEU A 87 -0.91 -2.92 -9.05
N THR A 88 -1.31 -2.01 -9.91
CA THR A 88 -0.41 -1.25 -10.78
C THR A 88 -0.77 0.24 -10.76
N GLY A 89 0.22 1.10 -10.94
CA GLY A 89 0.01 2.54 -11.06
C GLY A 89 -0.30 3.23 -9.72
N GLY A 90 -1.46 3.89 -9.62
CA GLY A 90 -1.84 4.72 -8.46
C GLY A 90 -2.37 3.91 -7.28
N ILE A 91 -1.50 3.13 -6.64
CA ILE A 91 -1.88 2.17 -5.60
C ILE A 91 -2.27 2.87 -4.28
N LYS A 92 -3.49 2.63 -3.81
CA LYS A 92 -3.96 3.11 -2.49
C LYS A 92 -3.63 2.11 -1.40
N ARG A 93 -3.44 2.62 -0.18
CA ARG A 93 -3.18 1.79 1.02
C ARG A 93 -4.30 0.76 1.25
N SER A 94 -5.56 1.16 1.05
CA SER A 94 -6.71 0.27 1.23
C SER A 94 -6.67 -0.93 0.29
N GLU A 95 -6.28 -0.73 -0.97
CA GLU A 95 -6.21 -1.82 -1.96
C GLU A 95 -5.17 -2.87 -1.57
N ILE A 96 -4.02 -2.44 -1.02
CA ILE A 96 -2.99 -3.34 -0.53
C ILE A 96 -3.52 -4.15 0.66
N VAL A 97 -4.16 -3.47 1.63
CA VAL A 97 -4.77 -4.12 2.80
C VAL A 97 -5.83 -5.14 2.38
N ASP A 98 -6.70 -4.80 1.42
CA ASP A 98 -7.75 -5.70 0.94
C ASP A 98 -7.18 -6.97 0.29
N GLN A 99 -6.02 -6.90 -0.36
CA GLN A 99 -5.34 -8.08 -0.89
C GLN A 99 -4.63 -8.86 0.23
N LEU A 100 -3.95 -8.19 1.16
CA LEU A 100 -3.29 -8.82 2.30
C LEU A 100 -4.28 -9.61 3.18
N GLU A 101 -5.46 -9.04 3.48
CA GLU A 101 -6.52 -9.68 4.26
C GLU A 101 -7.04 -10.96 3.60
N LYS A 102 -6.94 -11.11 2.27
CA LYS A 102 -7.32 -12.33 1.54
C LYS A 102 -6.25 -13.43 1.61
N LEU A 103 -5.01 -13.07 1.87
CA LEU A 103 -3.87 -14.01 1.92
C LEU A 103 -3.71 -14.64 3.30
N ILE A 104 -4.20 -13.98 4.34
CA ILE A 104 -4.06 -14.43 5.74
C ILE A 104 -5.38 -15.01 6.29
N PRO A 105 -5.31 -15.87 7.31
CA PRO A 105 -6.50 -16.34 8.02
C PRO A 105 -7.31 -15.19 8.60
N ARG A 106 -8.64 -15.31 8.56
CA ARG A 106 -9.59 -14.27 9.02
C ARG A 106 -9.33 -13.80 10.45
N GLU A 107 -8.91 -14.70 11.35
CA GLU A 107 -8.63 -14.39 12.75
C GLU A 107 -7.49 -13.36 12.88
N LYS A 108 -6.40 -13.58 12.17
CA LYS A 108 -5.23 -12.69 12.16
C LYS A 108 -5.53 -11.35 11.49
N ALA A 109 -6.28 -11.38 10.39
CA ALA A 109 -6.75 -10.16 9.73
C ALA A 109 -7.52 -9.24 10.70
N LEU A 110 -8.41 -9.82 11.52
CA LEU A 110 -9.18 -9.06 12.51
C LEU A 110 -8.30 -8.46 13.61
N GLU A 111 -7.25 -9.16 14.03
CA GLU A 111 -6.32 -8.68 15.05
C GLU A 111 -5.48 -7.49 14.55
N ILE A 112 -4.93 -7.60 13.34
CA ILE A 112 -4.18 -6.51 12.71
C ILE A 112 -5.09 -5.30 12.43
N LYS A 113 -6.34 -5.54 12.01
CA LYS A 113 -7.33 -4.48 11.79
C LYS A 113 -7.73 -3.75 13.07
N LYS A 114 -7.72 -4.42 14.23
CA LYS A 114 -7.90 -3.77 15.54
C LYS A 114 -6.70 -2.90 15.93
N GLN A 115 -5.49 -3.29 15.54
CA GLN A 115 -4.28 -2.49 15.74
C GLN A 115 -4.23 -1.27 14.83
N MET A 116 -4.78 -1.37 13.61
CA MET A 116 -5.04 -0.24 12.72
C MET A 116 -6.18 0.65 13.26
N LYS A 117 -5.96 1.33 14.39
CA LYS A 117 -6.91 2.30 14.92
C LYS A 117 -7.07 3.45 13.91
N PRO A 118 -8.31 3.87 13.60
CA PRO A 118 -8.53 5.03 12.75
C PRO A 118 -7.86 6.25 13.41
N PHE A 119 -6.99 6.93 12.66
CA PHE A 119 -6.40 8.19 13.09
C PHE A 119 -7.49 9.27 13.02
N ILE A 120 -8.20 9.47 14.14
CA ILE A 120 -9.13 10.58 14.29
C ILE A 120 -8.28 11.82 14.54
N SER A 121 -8.22 12.70 13.57
CA SER A 121 -7.58 14.00 13.74
C SER A 121 -8.64 15.05 14.02
N HIS A 122 -8.60 15.58 15.24
CA HIS A 122 -9.38 16.73 15.65
C HIS A 122 -8.66 17.99 15.16
N TYR A 123 -9.39 18.83 14.43
CA TYR A 123 -8.91 20.12 13.96
C TYR A 123 -9.92 21.18 14.36
N ASP A 124 -9.44 22.23 15.02
CA ASP A 124 -10.20 23.46 15.18
C ASP A 124 -9.99 24.29 13.92
N VAL A 125 -11.07 24.70 13.27
CA VAL A 125 -11.01 25.50 12.05
C VAL A 125 -11.58 26.88 12.32
N ILE A 126 -10.75 27.90 12.11
CA ILE A 126 -11.15 29.30 12.19
C ILE A 126 -11.14 29.88 10.77
N ILE A 127 -12.25 30.46 10.35
CA ILE A 127 -12.35 31.23 9.10
C ILE A 127 -12.17 32.70 9.46
N ILE A 128 -11.04 33.29 9.06
CA ILE A 128 -10.74 34.70 9.33
C ILE A 128 -11.05 35.52 8.06
N GLY A 129 -12.17 36.25 8.08
CA GLY A 129 -12.56 37.19 7.02
C GLY A 129 -14.03 37.03 6.60
N GLY A 130 -14.74 38.14 6.45
CA GLY A 130 -16.10 38.21 5.90
C GLY A 130 -16.11 38.51 4.40
N GLY A 131 -17.08 37.97 3.67
CA GLY A 131 -17.26 38.18 2.22
C GLY A 131 -17.25 36.88 1.41
N PRO A 132 -17.17 36.96 0.07
CA PRO A 132 -17.25 35.79 -0.82
C PRO A 132 -16.20 34.71 -0.50
N GLY A 133 -14.98 35.10 -0.14
CA GLY A 133 -13.91 34.17 0.23
C GLY A 133 -14.19 33.39 1.53
N GLY A 134 -14.64 34.08 2.59
CA GLY A 134 -14.97 33.44 3.86
C GLY A 134 -16.19 32.51 3.75
N LEU A 135 -17.22 32.92 3.01
CA LEU A 135 -18.40 32.10 2.72
C LEU A 135 -18.04 30.86 1.92
N THR A 136 -17.17 31.01 0.92
CA THR A 136 -16.67 29.88 0.12
C THR A 136 -15.93 28.88 0.99
N ALA A 137 -15.03 29.35 1.86
CA ALA A 137 -14.33 28.50 2.82
C ALA A 137 -15.30 27.74 3.74
N GLY A 138 -16.35 28.40 4.24
CA GLY A 138 -17.39 27.76 5.05
C GLY A 138 -18.17 26.70 4.29
N LEU A 139 -18.50 26.95 3.02
CA LEU A 139 -19.19 26.00 2.15
C LEU A 139 -18.36 24.73 1.92
N TYR A 140 -17.07 24.88 1.59
CA TYR A 140 -16.16 23.75 1.40
C TYR A 140 -15.98 22.93 2.69
N LEU A 141 -15.94 23.60 3.85
CA LEU A 141 -15.85 22.92 5.14
C LEU A 141 -17.09 22.04 5.41
N CYS A 142 -18.28 22.54 5.08
CA CYS A 142 -19.53 21.79 5.18
C CYS A 142 -19.55 20.59 4.20
N GLN A 143 -19.08 20.80 2.96
CA GLN A 143 -19.00 19.75 1.95
C GLN A 143 -18.02 18.62 2.32
N ALA A 144 -16.95 18.94 3.06
CA ALA A 144 -15.97 17.96 3.53
C ALA A 144 -16.52 16.97 4.57
N ARG A 145 -17.80 17.06 4.97
CA ARG A 145 -18.47 16.20 5.95
C ARG A 145 -17.69 16.05 7.27
N LYS A 146 -16.95 17.08 7.66
CA LYS A 146 -16.30 17.14 8.98
C LYS A 146 -17.39 17.39 10.01
N LYS A 147 -17.42 16.60 11.09
CA LYS A 147 -18.35 16.81 12.21
C LYS A 147 -17.94 18.11 12.90
N LEU A 148 -18.74 19.15 12.72
CA LEU A 148 -18.63 20.38 13.50
C LEU A 148 -19.16 20.08 14.91
N LEU A 149 -18.29 20.14 15.91
CA LEU A 149 -18.69 20.20 17.32
C LEU A 149 -18.98 21.67 17.60
N TRP A 150 -20.25 21.98 17.87
CA TRP A 150 -20.72 23.30 18.28
C TRP A 150 -20.80 23.35 19.81
#